data_AF-A0A6B3P2R4-F1
#
_entry.id   AF-A0A6B3P2R4-F1
#
_cell.length_a   1.000
_cell.length_b   1.000
_cell.length_c   1.000
_cell.angle_alpha   90.00
_cell.angle_beta   90.00
_cell.angle_gamma   90.00
#
_symmetry.space_group_name_H-M   'P 1'
#
loop_
_entity.id
_entity.type
_entity.pdbx_description
1 polymer ?
#
loop_
_entity_poly.entity_id
_entity_poly.type
_entity_poly.pdbx_seq_one_letter_code
_entity_poly.pdbx_strand_id
1 'polypeptide(L)'
;MKAFGKILGLVVLGLLLIIVALGFALTHLFDPNDYKDEIRQLARDKAHVELTLNGDIGWSLFPWLGLELHEASIATLNNPKVPFADLQMLGLSVRVLPLLRREVQMSDVRVEGLNLTLARDEHGHGNWEDIGKPLPASTPAPTEGSAPATAPGEVPAKPAVDRPVKLDIDSLTVNNAKVQYSDAKSGQTFSAESIQLSTGAVHEGVNIPLKMTAFFSAGQPVLRARTELNGELRFDRRLKRYQFEDMKLSGEASGEPLQGKTMTFAAQGQLLVDLAANVAGWNGLKLSANQLR
;
A
#
# COMPACT_ATOMS: atom_id res chain seq x y z
N MET A 1 -52.18 17.64 17.98
CA MET A 1 -50.70 17.76 18.11
C MET A 1 -50.05 16.72 19.05
N LYS A 2 -50.65 16.37 20.22
CA LYS A 2 -50.05 15.38 21.17
C LYS A 2 -49.95 13.93 20.64
N ALA A 3 -50.89 13.47 19.82
CA ALA A 3 -50.87 12.10 19.27
C ALA A 3 -49.79 11.91 18.19
N PHE A 4 -49.54 12.94 17.38
CA PHE A 4 -48.52 12.91 16.34
C PHE A 4 -47.10 12.83 16.93
N GLY A 5 -46.82 13.57 18.01
CA GLY A 5 -45.56 13.46 18.74
C GLY A 5 -45.35 12.11 19.43
N LYS A 6 -46.42 11.44 19.87
CA LYS A 6 -46.35 10.09 20.47
C LYS A 6 -46.05 9.01 19.42
N ILE A 7 -46.69 9.08 18.26
CA ILE A 7 -46.43 8.14 17.15
C ILE A 7 -45.03 8.37 16.60
N LEU A 8 -44.62 9.62 16.42
CA LEU A 8 -43.26 9.95 15.99
C LEU A 8 -42.21 9.49 17.01
N GLY A 9 -42.47 9.67 18.31
CA GLY A 9 -41.61 9.16 19.37
C GLY A 9 -41.50 7.64 19.39
N LEU A 10 -42.59 6.92 19.13
CA LEU A 10 -42.60 5.45 19.02
C LEU A 10 -41.84 4.94 17.79
N VAL A 11 -41.95 5.64 16.67
CA VAL A 11 -41.19 5.32 15.44
C VAL A 11 -39.70 5.56 15.64
N VAL A 12 -39.31 6.69 16.24
CA VAL A 12 -37.91 6.99 16.55
C VAL A 12 -37.34 5.99 17.57
N LEU A 13 -38.11 5.65 18.61
CA LEU A 13 -37.70 4.65 19.60
C LEU A 13 -37.57 3.25 18.98
N GLY A 14 -38.52 2.84 18.13
CA GLY A 14 -38.46 1.58 17.40
C GLY A 14 -37.25 1.51 16.46
N LEU A 15 -36.97 2.59 15.73
CA LEU A 15 -35.78 2.70 14.89
C LEU A 15 -34.49 2.59 15.72
N LEU A 16 -34.44 3.27 16.87
CA LEU A 16 -33.30 3.24 17.78
C LEU A 16 -33.06 1.83 18.36
N LEU A 17 -34.13 1.13 18.73
CA LEU A 17 -34.03 -0.27 19.18
C LEU A 17 -33.56 -1.20 18.06
N ILE A 18 -34.01 -0.99 16.82
CA ILE A 18 -33.51 -1.74 15.66
C ILE A 18 -32.02 -1.47 15.46
N ILE A 19 -31.57 -0.21 15.55
CA ILE A 19 -30.15 0.15 15.42
C ILE A 19 -29.31 -0.52 16.52
N VAL A 20 -29.79 -0.51 17.77
CA VAL A 20 -29.10 -1.15 18.90
C VAL A 20 -29.08 -2.67 18.73
N ALA A 21 -30.18 -3.29 18.31
CA ALA A 21 -30.25 -4.72 18.05
C ALA A 21 -29.37 -5.15 16.87
N LEU A 22 -29.31 -4.36 15.79
CA LEU A 22 -28.40 -4.58 14.66
C LEU A 22 -26.95 -4.45 15.10
N GLY A 23 -26.62 -3.41 15.88
CA GLY A 23 -25.29 -3.23 16.44
C GLY A 23 -24.86 -4.43 17.29
N PHE A 24 -25.73 -4.87 18.20
CA PHE A 24 -25.49 -6.05 19.03
C PHE A 24 -25.34 -7.34 18.21
N ALA A 25 -26.21 -7.55 17.22
CA ALA A 25 -26.16 -8.71 16.34
C ALA A 25 -24.87 -8.74 15.51
N LEU A 26 -24.44 -7.62 14.94
CA LEU A 26 -23.18 -7.59 14.18
C LEU A 26 -21.96 -7.85 15.07
N THR A 27 -21.88 -7.23 16.26
CA THR A 27 -20.75 -7.47 17.18
C THR A 27 -20.69 -8.90 17.70
N HIS A 28 -21.81 -9.62 17.73
CA HIS A 28 -21.85 -10.97 18.28
C HIS A 28 -21.87 -12.08 17.21
N LEU A 29 -22.22 -11.77 15.97
CA LEU A 29 -22.26 -12.72 14.86
C LEU A 29 -21.04 -12.63 13.94
N PHE A 30 -20.28 -11.53 13.96
CA PHE A 30 -19.12 -11.30 13.11
C PHE A 30 -17.90 -10.85 13.92
N ASP A 31 -16.97 -11.77 14.18
CA ASP A 31 -15.62 -11.44 14.67
C ASP A 31 -14.63 -11.51 13.50
N PRO A 32 -14.03 -10.38 13.06
CA PRO A 32 -13.01 -10.39 12.01
C PRO A 32 -11.79 -11.25 12.34
N ASN A 33 -11.51 -11.50 13.63
CA ASN A 33 -10.35 -12.26 14.07
C ASN A 33 -10.44 -13.75 13.74
N ASP A 34 -11.66 -14.30 13.56
CA ASP A 34 -11.87 -15.69 13.15
C ASP A 34 -11.33 -15.96 11.73
N TYR A 35 -11.17 -14.91 10.92
CA TYR A 35 -10.72 -15.00 9.53
C TYR A 35 -9.21 -14.80 9.36
N LYS A 36 -8.43 -14.60 10.44
CA LYS A 36 -6.96 -14.42 10.34
C LYS A 36 -6.31 -15.56 9.55
N ASP A 37 -6.72 -16.79 9.78
CA ASP A 37 -6.16 -17.96 9.10
C ASP A 37 -6.46 -17.98 7.60
N GLU A 38 -7.69 -17.65 7.23
CA GLU A 38 -8.11 -17.57 5.83
C GLU A 38 -7.40 -16.42 5.10
N ILE A 39 -7.22 -15.27 5.75
CA ILE A 39 -6.48 -14.13 5.18
C ILE A 39 -5.01 -14.49 4.95
N ARG A 40 -4.38 -15.19 5.89
CA ARG A 40 -2.99 -15.68 5.75
C ARG A 40 -2.85 -16.68 4.60
N GLN A 41 -3.79 -17.62 4.49
CA GLN A 41 -3.83 -18.58 3.38
C GLN A 41 -4.03 -17.87 2.04
N LEU A 42 -4.95 -16.91 1.98
CA LEU A 42 -5.20 -16.14 0.76
C LEU A 42 -3.98 -15.32 0.34
N ALA A 43 -3.25 -14.73 1.29
CA ALA A 43 -1.99 -14.03 1.01
C ALA A 43 -0.92 -14.97 0.43
N ARG A 44 -0.82 -16.19 0.96
CA ARG A 44 0.09 -17.22 0.43
C ARG A 44 -0.31 -17.70 -0.96
N ASP A 45 -1.60 -17.94 -1.18
CA ASP A 45 -2.10 -18.54 -2.41
C ASP A 45 -2.22 -17.55 -3.57
N LYS A 46 -2.60 -16.29 -3.27
CA LYS A 46 -2.87 -15.26 -4.29
C LYS A 46 -1.76 -14.24 -4.43
N ALA A 47 -1.13 -13.86 -3.33
CA ALA A 47 -0.08 -12.86 -3.33
C ALA A 47 1.32 -13.48 -3.22
N HIS A 48 1.42 -14.80 -3.02
CA HIS A 48 2.68 -15.53 -2.86
C HIS A 48 3.62 -14.88 -1.84
N VAL A 49 3.05 -14.49 -0.70
CA VAL A 49 3.77 -13.92 0.44
C VAL A 49 3.34 -14.62 1.73
N GLU A 50 4.24 -14.64 2.70
CA GLU A 50 3.92 -15.08 4.05
C GLU A 50 3.43 -13.88 4.86
N LEU A 51 2.15 -13.87 5.21
CA LEU A 51 1.55 -12.85 6.06
C LEU A 51 1.46 -13.37 7.51
N THR A 52 2.03 -12.62 8.44
CA THR A 52 1.86 -12.85 9.88
C THR A 52 1.01 -11.71 10.45
N LEU A 53 -0.01 -12.08 11.24
CA LEU A 53 -0.94 -11.16 11.89
C LEU A 53 -0.80 -11.34 13.40
N ASN A 54 -0.02 -10.47 14.05
CA ASN A 54 0.22 -10.58 15.50
C ASN A 54 -0.86 -9.86 16.31
N GLY A 55 -1.37 -8.75 15.79
CA GLY A 55 -2.43 -7.96 16.41
C GLY A 55 -3.83 -8.37 15.95
N ASP A 56 -4.82 -7.64 16.46
CA ASP A 56 -6.23 -7.88 16.15
C ASP A 56 -6.69 -7.14 14.90
N ILE A 57 -7.72 -7.71 14.27
CA ILE A 57 -8.43 -7.09 13.16
C ILE A 57 -9.61 -6.32 13.76
N GLY A 58 -9.45 -5.00 13.84
CA GLY A 58 -10.51 -4.08 14.19
C GLY A 58 -11.49 -3.90 13.04
N TRP A 59 -12.72 -3.51 13.36
CA TRP A 59 -13.70 -3.15 12.34
C TRP A 59 -14.60 -2.00 12.81
N SER A 60 -15.12 -1.23 11.86
CA SER A 60 -16.08 -0.14 12.09
C SER A 60 -17.16 -0.17 11.00
N LEU A 61 -18.38 0.33 11.28
CA LEU A 61 -19.54 0.13 10.39
C LEU A 61 -20.21 1.42 9.89
N PHE A 62 -20.04 2.56 10.54
CA PHE A 62 -20.79 3.76 10.20
C PHE A 62 -19.95 5.04 10.31
N PRO A 63 -19.97 5.93 9.28
CA PRO A 63 -20.75 5.84 8.04
C PRO A 63 -20.09 4.99 6.92
N TRP A 64 -18.91 4.43 7.16
CA TRP A 64 -18.20 3.49 6.28
C TRP A 64 -17.94 2.16 7.00
N LEU A 65 -17.81 1.07 6.23
CA LEU A 65 -17.34 -0.21 6.75
C LEU A 65 -15.82 -0.23 6.66
N GLY A 66 -15.13 -0.14 7.80
CA GLY A 66 -13.68 -0.19 7.92
C GLY A 66 -13.19 -1.51 8.50
N LEU A 67 -12.05 -1.99 8.02
CA LEU A 67 -11.24 -3.05 8.63
C LEU A 67 -9.85 -2.48 8.95
N GLU A 68 -9.35 -2.76 10.14
CA GLU A 68 -8.05 -2.27 10.62
C GLU A 68 -7.21 -3.44 11.09
N LEU A 69 -6.15 -3.76 10.35
CA LEU A 69 -5.22 -4.82 10.71
C LEU A 69 -4.10 -4.20 11.55
N HIS A 70 -3.89 -4.71 12.76
CA HIS A 70 -2.81 -4.28 13.64
C HIS A 70 -1.64 -5.26 13.63
N GLU A 71 -0.43 -4.73 13.73
CA GLU A 71 0.82 -5.50 13.87
C GLU A 71 0.95 -6.64 12.85
N ALA A 72 0.94 -6.27 11.57
CA ALA A 72 1.10 -7.22 10.48
C ALA A 72 2.54 -7.20 9.95
N SER A 73 3.05 -8.36 9.56
CA SER A 73 4.35 -8.47 8.89
C SER A 73 4.28 -9.38 7.68
N ILE A 74 5.09 -9.05 6.68
CA ILE A 74 5.15 -9.74 5.39
C ILE A 74 6.58 -10.22 5.19
N ALA A 75 6.68 -11.52 4.91
CA ALA A 75 7.90 -12.18 4.49
C ALA A 75 7.70 -12.81 3.11
N THR A 76 8.80 -13.12 2.44
CA THR A 76 8.77 -13.90 1.21
C THR A 76 8.55 -15.38 1.54
N LEU A 77 7.93 -16.14 0.62
CA LEU A 77 7.71 -17.58 0.84
C LEU A 77 8.99 -18.40 0.95
N ASN A 78 10.08 -17.94 0.32
CA ASN A 78 11.39 -18.60 0.41
C ASN A 78 12.09 -18.38 1.76
N ASN A 79 11.76 -17.31 2.48
CA ASN A 79 12.33 -16.99 3.78
C ASN A 79 11.27 -16.42 4.75
N PRO A 80 10.30 -17.26 5.17
CA PRO A 80 9.16 -16.82 5.97
C PRO A 80 9.54 -16.35 7.38
N LYS A 81 10.77 -16.60 7.84
CA LYS A 81 11.26 -16.23 9.17
C LYS A 81 11.81 -14.80 9.24
N VAL A 82 12.13 -14.20 8.09
CA VAL A 82 12.74 -12.87 8.02
C VAL A 82 11.76 -11.94 7.31
N PRO A 83 10.93 -11.17 8.05
CA PRO A 83 10.05 -10.20 7.43
C PRO A 83 10.87 -9.11 6.75
N PHE A 84 10.45 -8.72 5.55
CA PHE A 84 11.02 -7.57 4.84
C PHE A 84 10.15 -6.32 5.01
N ALA A 85 8.88 -6.50 5.33
CA ALA A 85 7.96 -5.41 5.63
C ALA A 85 7.19 -5.71 6.93
N ASP A 86 7.10 -4.72 7.80
CA ASP A 86 6.23 -4.73 8.96
C ASP A 86 5.41 -3.44 8.99
N LEU A 87 4.20 -3.50 9.54
CA LEU A 87 3.32 -2.35 9.67
C LEU A 87 2.63 -2.37 11.02
N GLN A 88 2.45 -1.18 11.59
CA GLN A 88 1.74 -1.02 12.85
C GLN A 88 0.24 -1.14 12.64
N MET A 89 -0.30 -0.47 11.62
CA MET A 89 -1.73 -0.51 11.31
C MET A 89 -1.98 -0.32 9.82
N LEU A 90 -2.87 -1.15 9.26
CA LEU A 90 -3.41 -1.02 7.92
C LEU A 90 -4.93 -0.87 8.02
N GLY A 91 -5.43 0.33 7.73
CA GLY A 91 -6.85 0.64 7.66
C GLY A 91 -7.35 0.56 6.22
N LEU A 92 -8.40 -0.20 5.98
CA LEU A 92 -9.09 -0.31 4.70
C LEU A 92 -10.58 -0.03 4.93
N SER A 93 -11.12 1.00 4.27
CA SER A 93 -12.53 1.35 4.40
C SER A 93 -13.25 1.28 3.07
N VAL A 94 -14.50 0.82 3.09
CA VAL A 94 -15.39 0.75 1.93
C VAL A 94 -16.75 1.39 2.23
N ARG A 95 -17.41 1.91 1.20
CA ARG A 95 -18.72 2.58 1.35
C ARG A 95 -19.84 1.57 1.59
N VAL A 96 -20.73 1.82 2.57
CA VAL A 96 -21.83 0.90 2.91
C VAL A 96 -22.96 0.91 1.86
N LEU A 97 -23.38 2.09 1.37
CA LEU A 97 -24.50 2.18 0.42
C LEU A 97 -24.27 1.40 -0.89
N PRO A 98 -23.10 1.50 -1.55
CA PRO A 98 -22.78 0.68 -2.72
C PRO A 98 -22.72 -0.83 -2.42
N LEU A 99 -22.33 -1.26 -1.22
CA LEU A 99 -22.31 -2.68 -0.85
C LEU A 99 -23.71 -3.32 -0.88
N LEU A 100 -24.77 -2.56 -0.56
CA LEU A 100 -26.16 -3.02 -0.74
C LEU A 100 -26.49 -3.32 -2.21
N ARG A 101 -25.78 -2.69 -3.13
CA ARG A 101 -25.85 -2.91 -4.59
C ARG A 101 -24.78 -3.90 -5.09
N ARG A 102 -24.01 -4.51 -4.17
CA ARG A 102 -22.87 -5.40 -4.47
C ARG A 102 -21.72 -4.70 -5.21
N GLU A 103 -21.60 -3.40 -5.04
CA GLU A 103 -20.49 -2.60 -5.56
C GLU A 103 -19.50 -2.34 -4.44
N VAL A 104 -18.25 -2.80 -4.63
CA VAL A 104 -17.16 -2.53 -3.70
C VAL A 104 -16.46 -1.25 -4.16
N GLN A 105 -16.55 -0.20 -3.35
CA GLN A 105 -15.89 1.09 -3.60
C GLN A 105 -14.99 1.38 -2.39
N MET A 106 -13.68 1.52 -2.62
CA MET A 106 -12.73 1.81 -1.55
C MET A 106 -12.80 3.29 -1.20
N SER A 107 -12.99 3.59 0.07
CA SER A 107 -13.03 4.96 0.58
C SER A 107 -11.63 5.40 0.99
N ASP A 108 -11.06 4.78 2.02
CA ASP A 108 -9.80 5.20 2.63
C ASP A 108 -8.85 4.01 2.73
N VAL A 109 -7.59 4.24 2.35
CA VAL A 109 -6.47 3.34 2.61
C VAL A 109 -5.49 4.07 3.50
N ARG A 110 -5.29 3.55 4.70
CA ARG A 110 -4.39 4.13 5.70
C ARG A 110 -3.30 3.16 6.07
N VAL A 111 -2.06 3.63 6.00
CA VAL A 111 -0.88 2.87 6.41
C VAL A 111 -0.17 3.63 7.51
N GLU A 112 -0.03 3.04 8.68
CA GLU A 112 0.69 3.61 9.82
C GLU A 112 1.91 2.77 10.15
N GLY A 113 3.06 3.43 10.35
CA GLY A 113 4.26 2.78 10.87
C GLY A 113 4.82 1.68 9.96
N LEU A 114 4.64 1.79 8.64
CA LEU A 114 5.24 0.83 7.69
C LEU A 114 6.76 0.90 7.77
N ASN A 115 7.43 -0.20 8.05
CA ASN A 115 8.87 -0.34 7.97
C ASN A 115 9.23 -1.36 6.91
N LEU A 116 10.03 -0.94 5.94
CA LEU A 116 10.48 -1.75 4.81
C LEU A 116 11.99 -1.88 4.87
N THR A 117 12.49 -3.12 4.88
CA THR A 117 13.92 -3.44 4.85
C THR A 117 14.26 -4.14 3.55
N LEU A 118 14.95 -3.41 2.68
CA LEU A 118 15.43 -3.86 1.37
C LEU A 118 16.92 -4.14 1.47
N ALA A 119 17.32 -5.40 1.34
CA ALA A 119 18.71 -5.80 1.41
C ALA A 119 19.09 -6.54 0.13
N ARG A 120 20.14 -6.07 -0.52
CA ARG A 120 20.81 -6.75 -1.63
C ARG A 120 22.07 -7.43 -1.11
N ASP A 121 22.19 -8.72 -1.39
CA ASP A 121 23.33 -9.53 -1.01
C ASP A 121 24.57 -9.32 -1.91
N GLU A 122 25.67 -10.01 -1.60
CA GLU A 122 26.92 -9.93 -2.38
C GLU A 122 26.77 -10.46 -3.82
N HIS A 123 25.81 -11.36 -4.05
CA HIS A 123 25.48 -11.88 -5.39
C HIS A 123 24.63 -10.89 -6.20
N GLY A 124 24.21 -9.78 -5.59
CA GLY A 124 23.37 -8.75 -6.20
C GLY A 124 21.88 -9.05 -6.13
N HIS A 125 21.47 -10.10 -5.42
CA HIS A 125 20.08 -10.52 -5.28
C HIS A 125 19.40 -9.77 -4.11
N GLY A 126 18.31 -9.06 -4.41
CA GLY A 126 17.50 -8.35 -3.41
C GLY A 126 16.46 -9.25 -2.73
N ASN A 127 16.26 -9.09 -1.42
CA ASN A 127 15.19 -9.80 -0.70
C ASN A 127 13.78 -9.47 -1.23
N TRP A 128 13.59 -8.32 -1.88
CA TRP A 128 12.31 -7.93 -2.51
C TRP A 128 12.08 -8.57 -3.88
N GLU A 129 13.12 -9.12 -4.51
CA GLU A 129 13.00 -9.66 -5.87
C GLU A 129 12.17 -10.94 -5.91
N ASP A 130 12.01 -11.63 -4.78
CA ASP A 130 11.22 -12.86 -4.64
C ASP A 130 9.79 -12.64 -4.16
N ILE A 131 9.37 -11.40 -3.97
CA ILE A 131 7.99 -11.07 -3.62
C ILE A 131 7.07 -11.49 -4.76
N GLY A 132 5.97 -12.18 -4.43
CA GLY A 132 4.98 -12.55 -5.44
C GLY A 132 5.38 -13.73 -6.33
N LYS A 133 6.56 -14.33 -6.11
CA LYS A 133 6.96 -15.54 -6.84
C LYS A 133 6.42 -16.79 -6.15
N PRO A 134 5.78 -17.71 -6.90
CA PRO A 134 5.46 -19.01 -6.35
C PRO A 134 6.76 -19.74 -5.97
N LEU A 135 6.69 -20.59 -4.94
CA LEU A 135 7.81 -21.46 -4.60
C LEU A 135 8.23 -22.25 -5.84
N PRO A 136 9.54 -22.37 -6.15
CA PRO A 136 9.98 -23.26 -7.21
C PRO A 136 9.42 -24.64 -6.90
N ALA A 137 8.70 -25.23 -7.86
CA ALA A 137 8.11 -26.54 -7.70
C ALA A 137 9.24 -27.50 -7.28
N SER A 138 9.14 -28.03 -6.05
CA SER A 138 9.98 -29.14 -5.64
C SER A 138 9.76 -30.24 -6.66
N THR A 139 10.75 -30.45 -7.53
CA THR A 139 10.77 -31.64 -8.38
C THR A 139 10.67 -32.83 -7.43
N PRO A 140 9.62 -33.66 -7.51
CA PRO A 140 9.55 -34.84 -6.67
C PRO A 140 10.79 -35.67 -6.95
N ALA A 141 11.58 -35.95 -5.92
CA ALA A 141 12.62 -36.96 -6.00
C ALA A 141 11.95 -38.28 -6.42
N PRO A 142 12.47 -38.99 -7.43
CA PRO A 142 11.86 -40.24 -7.87
C PRO A 142 12.10 -41.29 -6.78
N THR A 143 11.03 -41.88 -6.25
CA THR A 143 11.13 -43.16 -5.54
C THR A 143 10.08 -44.11 -6.08
N GLU A 144 10.61 -45.26 -6.49
CA GLU A 144 9.97 -46.35 -7.22
C GLU A 144 8.89 -47.05 -6.40
N GLY A 145 7.85 -47.54 -7.10
CA GLY A 145 7.01 -48.64 -6.61
C GLY A 145 5.51 -48.37 -6.53
N SER A 146 4.82 -48.35 -7.69
CA SER A 146 3.56 -49.09 -7.97
C SER A 146 2.96 -48.61 -9.31
N ALA A 147 2.70 -49.56 -10.21
CA ALA A 147 2.13 -49.35 -11.54
C ALA A 147 0.56 -49.35 -11.49
N PRO A 148 -0.15 -49.20 -12.62
CA PRO A 148 -0.49 -47.93 -13.27
C PRO A 148 -2.01 -47.71 -13.37
N ALA A 149 -2.49 -46.47 -13.27
CA ALA A 149 -3.86 -46.12 -13.67
C ALA A 149 -3.94 -44.70 -14.26
N THR A 150 -4.01 -44.66 -15.60
CA THR A 150 -4.71 -43.68 -16.45
C THR A 150 -4.58 -42.18 -16.15
N ALA A 151 -3.89 -41.48 -17.05
CA ALA A 151 -4.10 -40.06 -17.35
C ALA A 151 -5.13 -39.93 -18.50
N PRO A 152 -5.58 -38.72 -18.91
CA PRO A 152 -5.75 -37.48 -18.16
C PRO A 152 -7.16 -36.88 -18.41
N GLY A 153 -7.85 -36.44 -17.36
CA GLY A 153 -8.94 -35.48 -17.50
C GLY A 153 -8.38 -34.07 -17.33
N GLU A 154 -8.06 -33.40 -18.44
CA GLU A 154 -7.84 -31.95 -18.47
C GLU A 154 -9.04 -31.26 -17.82
N VAL A 155 -8.89 -30.81 -16.57
CA VAL A 155 -9.71 -29.71 -16.06
C VAL A 155 -9.14 -28.47 -16.73
N PRO A 156 -9.89 -27.77 -17.59
CA PRO A 156 -9.40 -26.54 -18.17
C PRO A 156 -9.13 -25.60 -17.01
N ALA A 157 -7.87 -25.18 -16.86
CA ALA A 157 -7.51 -24.06 -16.03
C ALA A 157 -8.31 -22.87 -16.56
N LYS A 158 -9.41 -22.56 -15.86
CA LYS A 158 -10.24 -21.39 -16.16
C LYS A 158 -9.29 -20.21 -16.17
N PRO A 159 -9.15 -19.46 -17.29
CA PRO A 159 -8.29 -18.30 -17.31
C PRO A 159 -8.75 -17.40 -16.17
N ALA A 160 -7.81 -17.09 -15.27
CA ALA A 160 -8.02 -16.05 -14.28
C ALA A 160 -8.45 -14.84 -15.08
N VAL A 161 -9.72 -14.47 -14.93
CA VAL A 161 -10.27 -13.29 -15.58
C VAL A 161 -9.49 -12.15 -14.97
N ASP A 162 -8.51 -11.66 -15.73
CA ASP A 162 -7.72 -10.48 -15.46
C ASP A 162 -8.69 -9.30 -15.57
N ARG A 163 -9.59 -9.20 -14.59
CA ARG A 163 -10.48 -8.06 -14.44
C ARG A 163 -9.58 -7.01 -13.83
N PRO A 164 -9.16 -5.98 -14.59
CA PRO A 164 -8.34 -4.94 -14.02
C PRO A 164 -9.11 -4.37 -12.84
N VAL A 165 -8.57 -4.55 -11.64
CA VAL A 165 -9.13 -3.96 -10.44
C VAL A 165 -9.19 -2.47 -10.73
N LYS A 166 -10.42 -1.95 -10.82
CA LYS A 166 -10.64 -0.51 -10.94
C LYS A 166 -10.07 0.09 -9.68
N LEU A 167 -9.00 0.86 -9.83
CA LEU A 167 -8.39 1.57 -8.72
C LEU A 167 -9.28 2.79 -8.48
N ASP A 168 -10.13 2.67 -7.47
CA ASP A 168 -11.15 3.64 -7.11
C ASP A 168 -11.08 3.81 -5.59
N ILE A 169 -10.22 4.73 -5.15
CA ILE A 169 -9.89 4.99 -3.74
C ILE A 169 -10.08 6.50 -3.49
N ASP A 170 -10.90 6.91 -2.52
CA ASP A 170 -11.10 8.35 -2.24
C ASP A 170 -9.90 9.02 -1.55
N SER A 171 -9.12 8.28 -0.76
CA SER A 171 -7.91 8.79 -0.11
C SER A 171 -6.90 7.68 0.19
N LEU A 172 -5.61 8.00 -0.01
CA LEU A 172 -4.49 7.19 0.48
C LEU A 172 -3.65 8.05 1.43
N THR A 173 -3.49 7.56 2.66
CA THR A 173 -2.62 8.19 3.65
C THR A 173 -1.58 7.19 4.15
N VAL A 174 -0.33 7.60 4.14
CA VAL A 174 0.78 6.87 4.76
C VAL A 174 1.40 7.77 5.82
N ASN A 175 1.53 7.26 7.02
CA ASN A 175 2.03 8.00 8.17
C ASN A 175 3.18 7.23 8.82
N ASN A 176 4.25 7.96 9.14
CA ASN A 176 5.41 7.43 9.85
C ASN A 176 6.03 6.18 9.18
N ALA A 177 6.09 6.16 7.85
CA ALA A 177 6.73 5.06 7.16
C ALA A 177 8.25 5.22 7.11
N LYS A 178 8.95 4.09 7.04
CA LYS A 178 10.40 3.96 7.00
C LYS A 178 10.78 2.97 5.91
N VAL A 179 11.75 3.32 5.10
CA VAL A 179 12.37 2.45 4.12
C VAL A 179 13.87 2.45 4.37
N GLN A 180 14.45 1.27 4.48
CA GLN A 180 15.89 1.06 4.61
C GLN A 180 16.33 0.23 3.43
N TYR A 181 17.36 0.68 2.74
CA TYR A 181 18.01 -0.03 1.66
C TYR A 181 19.48 -0.24 1.98
N SER A 182 19.95 -1.47 1.88
CA SER A 182 21.36 -1.83 1.99
C SER A 182 21.81 -2.64 0.78
N ASP A 183 22.97 -2.29 0.24
CA ASP A 183 23.60 -2.99 -0.87
C ASP A 183 24.96 -3.51 -0.43
N ALA A 184 25.06 -4.81 -0.18
CA ALA A 184 26.31 -5.45 0.25
C ALA A 184 27.39 -5.41 -0.84
N LYS A 185 27.00 -5.34 -2.13
CA LYS A 185 27.93 -5.31 -3.26
C LYS A 185 28.63 -3.97 -3.38
N SER A 186 27.91 -2.85 -3.20
CA SER A 186 28.51 -1.52 -3.24
C SER A 186 28.86 -0.95 -1.87
N GLY A 187 28.46 -1.60 -0.77
CA GLY A 187 28.58 -1.08 0.60
C GLY A 187 27.69 0.13 0.88
N GLN A 188 26.74 0.44 0.01
CA GLN A 188 25.91 1.64 0.13
C GLN A 188 24.68 1.35 0.99
N THR A 189 24.32 2.33 1.81
CA THR A 189 23.08 2.30 2.58
C THR A 189 22.30 3.59 2.34
N PHE A 190 21.01 3.44 2.12
CA PHE A 190 20.07 4.55 2.00
C PHE A 190 18.93 4.32 2.98
N SER A 191 18.42 5.38 3.59
CA SER A 191 17.17 5.31 4.33
C SER A 191 16.27 6.48 3.98
N ALA A 192 14.97 6.25 4.09
CA ALA A 192 13.94 7.26 4.07
C ALA A 192 13.09 7.06 5.32
N GLU A 193 13.02 8.06 6.18
CA GLU A 193 12.36 7.98 7.48
C GLU A 193 11.29 9.05 7.62
N SER A 194 10.35 8.80 8.55
CA SER A 194 9.20 9.67 8.82
C SER A 194 8.46 10.07 7.54
N ILE A 195 8.32 9.10 6.63
CA ILE A 195 7.62 9.30 5.36
C ILE A 195 6.16 9.53 5.69
N GLN A 196 5.65 10.67 5.21
CA GLN A 196 4.23 11.01 5.26
C GLN A 196 3.77 11.23 3.83
N LEU A 197 2.71 10.56 3.43
CA LEU A 197 2.08 10.69 2.12
C LEU A 197 0.60 10.92 2.34
N SER A 198 0.04 11.91 1.66
CA SER A 198 -1.40 12.11 1.59
C SER A 198 -1.79 12.36 0.15
N THR A 199 -2.82 11.67 -0.32
CA THR A 199 -3.39 11.88 -1.64
C THR A 199 -4.87 12.22 -1.53
N GLY A 200 -5.37 12.96 -2.53
CA GLY A 200 -6.80 13.00 -2.81
C GLY A 200 -7.29 11.70 -3.45
N ALA A 201 -8.46 11.79 -4.09
CA ALA A 201 -9.11 10.65 -4.71
C ALA A 201 -8.29 10.09 -5.87
N VAL A 202 -7.87 8.84 -5.73
CA VAL A 202 -7.05 8.09 -6.66
C VAL A 202 -7.97 7.41 -7.66
N HIS A 203 -8.25 8.10 -8.76
CA HIS A 203 -8.93 7.54 -9.92
C HIS A 203 -8.04 7.60 -11.15
N GLU A 204 -8.24 6.64 -12.06
CA GLU A 204 -7.51 6.59 -13.31
C GLU A 204 -7.94 7.75 -14.24
N GLY A 205 -6.95 8.42 -14.85
CA GLY A 205 -7.18 9.46 -15.85
C GLY A 205 -7.54 10.85 -15.31
N VAL A 206 -7.57 11.06 -13.99
CA VAL A 206 -7.81 12.38 -13.35
C VAL A 206 -6.55 12.88 -12.62
N ASN A 207 -6.56 14.16 -12.24
CA ASN A 207 -5.49 14.77 -11.45
C ASN A 207 -5.69 14.44 -9.96
N ILE A 208 -4.66 13.89 -9.34
CA ILE A 208 -4.66 13.40 -7.96
C ILE A 208 -3.71 14.29 -7.17
N PRO A 209 -4.21 15.19 -6.30
CA PRO A 209 -3.35 16.00 -5.47
C PRO A 209 -2.55 15.08 -4.54
N LEU A 210 -1.24 15.29 -4.47
CA LEU A 210 -0.32 14.49 -3.68
C LEU A 210 0.59 15.42 -2.88
N LYS A 211 0.72 15.10 -1.60
CA LYS A 211 1.69 15.70 -0.70
C LYS A 211 2.52 14.61 -0.05
N MET A 212 3.84 14.74 -0.11
CA MET A 212 4.78 13.82 0.51
C MET A 212 5.86 14.58 1.27
N THR A 213 6.23 14.10 2.45
CA THR A 213 7.42 14.54 3.17
C THR A 213 8.24 13.33 3.59
N ALA A 214 9.56 13.45 3.57
CA ALA A 214 10.47 12.38 3.97
C ALA A 214 11.83 12.94 4.39
N PHE A 215 12.49 12.23 5.31
CA PHE A 215 13.90 12.44 5.64
C PHE A 215 14.73 11.35 4.99
N PHE A 216 15.47 11.71 3.96
CA PHE A 216 16.41 10.82 3.29
C PHE A 216 17.77 10.86 3.97
N SER A 217 18.43 9.72 4.07
CA SER A 217 19.83 9.65 4.45
C SER A 217 20.59 8.65 3.59
N ALA A 218 21.86 8.95 3.33
CA ALA A 218 22.83 8.04 2.73
C ALA A 218 23.97 7.83 3.72
N GLY A 219 24.44 6.60 3.85
CA GLY A 219 25.52 6.25 4.79
C GLY A 219 26.91 6.61 4.30
N GLN A 220 27.16 6.56 2.98
CA GLN A 220 28.48 6.81 2.39
C GLN A 220 28.35 7.40 0.97
N PRO A 221 28.79 8.66 0.73
CA PRO A 221 29.13 9.66 1.76
C PRO A 221 27.90 9.98 2.64
N VAL A 222 28.12 10.41 3.88
CA VAL A 222 27.05 10.79 4.78
C VAL A 222 26.32 12.00 4.21
N LEU A 223 25.07 11.80 3.82
CA LEU A 223 24.16 12.82 3.32
C LEU A 223 22.83 12.69 4.07
N ARG A 224 22.25 13.81 4.46
CA ARG A 224 20.90 13.87 5.02
C ARG A 224 20.12 14.92 4.24
N ALA A 225 18.90 14.61 3.86
CA ALA A 225 18.02 15.53 3.16
C ALA A 225 16.60 15.47 3.72
N ARG A 226 16.09 16.60 4.18
CA ARG A 226 14.65 16.76 4.42
C ARG A 226 14.00 17.18 3.12
N THR A 227 12.94 16.50 2.72
CA THR A 227 12.23 16.76 1.47
C THR A 227 10.75 16.97 1.73
N GLU A 228 10.18 17.89 0.96
CA GLU A 228 8.74 18.04 0.77
C GLU A 228 8.46 18.07 -0.73
N LEU A 229 7.47 17.28 -1.15
CA LEU A 229 7.02 17.15 -2.51
C LEU A 229 5.52 17.39 -2.55
N ASN A 230 5.10 18.30 -3.42
CA ASN A 230 3.70 18.60 -3.69
C ASN A 230 3.46 18.58 -5.20
N GLY A 231 2.26 18.21 -5.64
CA GLY A 231 1.85 18.33 -7.04
C GLY A 231 0.60 17.50 -7.34
N GLU A 232 0.30 17.32 -8.61
CA GLU A 232 -0.86 16.57 -9.09
C GLU A 232 -0.42 15.38 -9.96
N LEU A 233 -0.61 14.17 -9.46
CA LEU A 233 -0.29 12.95 -10.18
C LEU A 233 -1.47 12.57 -11.08
N ARG A 234 -1.20 12.21 -12.33
CA ARG A 234 -2.18 11.62 -13.23
C ARG A 234 -1.58 10.40 -13.90
N PHE A 235 -2.30 9.28 -13.84
CA PHE A 235 -1.90 8.05 -14.51
C PHE A 235 -3.03 7.51 -15.37
N ASP A 236 -2.67 6.90 -16.49
CA ASP A 236 -3.57 6.14 -17.35
C ASP A 236 -2.84 4.84 -17.72
N ARG A 237 -3.30 3.72 -17.17
CA ARG A 237 -2.66 2.41 -17.34
C ARG A 237 -2.91 1.87 -18.74
N ARG A 238 -4.05 2.23 -19.35
CA ARG A 238 -4.40 1.82 -20.71
C ARG A 238 -3.54 2.53 -21.75
N LEU A 239 -3.28 3.83 -21.55
CA LEU A 239 -2.39 4.63 -22.41
C LEU A 239 -0.92 4.50 -22.01
N LYS A 240 -0.61 3.84 -20.89
CA LYS A 240 0.74 3.74 -20.29
C LYS A 240 1.40 5.12 -20.13
N ARG A 241 0.59 6.10 -19.73
CA ARG A 241 0.99 7.50 -19.61
C ARG A 241 0.89 7.94 -18.16
N TYR A 242 1.96 8.56 -17.67
CA TYR A 242 2.10 9.07 -16.32
C TYR A 242 2.53 10.53 -16.38
N GLN A 243 1.83 11.38 -15.65
CA GLN A 243 2.04 12.81 -15.62
C GLN A 243 2.12 13.26 -14.17
N PHE A 244 3.06 14.15 -13.87
CA PHE A 244 3.14 14.81 -12.59
C PHE A 244 3.15 16.32 -12.83
N GLU A 245 1.96 16.90 -12.71
CA GLU A 245 1.70 18.31 -12.95
C GLU A 245 1.97 19.12 -11.69
N ASP A 246 2.33 20.40 -11.87
CA ASP A 246 2.62 21.36 -10.81
C ASP A 246 3.55 20.84 -9.71
N MET A 247 4.51 19.99 -10.10
CA MET A 247 5.47 19.40 -9.19
C MET A 247 6.29 20.51 -8.54
N LYS A 248 6.31 20.53 -7.21
CA LYS A 248 7.15 21.37 -6.38
C LYS A 248 7.85 20.47 -5.37
N LEU A 249 9.15 20.29 -5.58
CA LEU A 249 10.06 19.62 -4.67
C LEU A 249 10.87 20.69 -3.96
N SER A 250 10.97 20.64 -2.64
CA SER A 250 11.82 21.54 -1.86
C SER A 250 12.40 20.83 -0.67
N GLY A 251 13.51 21.34 -0.15
CA GLY A 251 14.13 20.74 1.00
C GLY A 251 15.45 21.35 1.38
N GLU A 252 16.08 20.69 2.34
CA GLU A 252 17.40 21.02 2.86
C GLU A 252 18.24 19.76 2.85
N ALA A 253 19.46 19.87 2.33
CA ALA A 253 20.44 18.80 2.35
C ALA A 253 21.68 19.25 3.13
N SER A 254 22.27 18.34 3.90
CA SER A 254 23.55 18.54 4.60
C SER A 254 24.35 17.24 4.60
N GLY A 255 25.68 17.34 4.70
CA GLY A 255 26.52 16.15 4.69
C GLY A 255 27.95 16.40 4.24
N GLU A 256 28.73 15.33 4.12
CA GLU A 256 30.13 15.37 3.66
C GLU A 256 30.29 16.01 2.27
N PRO A 257 29.43 15.73 1.26
CA PRO A 257 29.55 16.37 -0.06
C PRO A 257 29.35 17.90 -0.01
N LEU A 258 28.69 18.39 1.04
CA LEU A 258 28.43 19.81 1.28
C LEU A 258 29.40 20.39 2.33
N GLN A 259 30.47 19.66 2.69
CA GLN A 259 31.44 20.06 3.72
C GLN A 259 30.77 20.38 5.07
N GLY A 260 29.71 19.64 5.40
CA GLY A 260 28.90 19.86 6.60
C GLY A 260 27.94 21.05 6.54
N LYS A 261 27.93 21.83 5.45
CA LYS A 261 27.00 22.96 5.28
C LYS A 261 25.60 22.49 4.88
N THR A 262 24.61 23.31 5.20
CA THR A 262 23.23 23.11 4.76
C THR A 262 22.98 23.83 3.44
N MET A 263 22.51 23.09 2.46
CA MET A 263 22.08 23.59 1.16
C MET A 263 20.55 23.46 1.06
N THR A 264 19.89 24.59 0.88
CA THR A 264 18.47 24.63 0.50
C THR A 264 18.36 24.31 -0.99
N PHE A 265 17.43 23.46 -1.37
CA PHE A 265 17.14 23.15 -2.77
C PHE A 265 15.65 23.27 -3.05
N ALA A 266 15.32 23.68 -4.28
CA ALA A 266 13.97 23.61 -4.80
C ALA A 266 14.00 23.25 -6.29
N ALA A 267 13.09 22.36 -6.69
CA ALA A 267 12.85 22.00 -8.07
C ALA A 267 11.36 22.12 -8.38
N GLN A 268 11.02 22.67 -9.54
CA GLN A 268 9.65 22.79 -10.00
C GLN A 268 9.54 22.38 -11.47
N GLY A 269 8.36 21.90 -11.87
CA GLY A 269 8.01 21.69 -13.27
C GLY A 269 6.96 20.61 -13.44
N GLN A 270 6.92 20.03 -14.63
CA GLN A 270 5.95 19.01 -15.00
C GLN A 270 6.68 17.81 -15.60
N LEU A 271 6.42 16.62 -15.07
CA LEU A 271 6.97 15.38 -15.60
C LEU A 271 5.93 14.68 -16.48
N LEU A 272 6.35 14.21 -17.64
CA LEU A 272 5.58 13.34 -18.52
C LEU A 272 6.42 12.10 -18.79
N VAL A 273 5.83 10.93 -18.58
CA VAL A 273 6.36 9.64 -19.01
C VAL A 273 5.29 8.94 -19.84
N ASP A 274 5.53 8.83 -21.14
CA ASP A 274 4.70 8.10 -22.08
C ASP A 274 5.46 6.86 -22.55
N LEU A 275 5.13 5.70 -21.97
CA LEU A 275 5.78 4.45 -22.30
C LEU A 275 5.29 3.87 -23.64
N ALA A 276 4.12 4.29 -24.13
CA ALA A 276 3.65 3.87 -25.45
C ALA A 276 4.44 4.58 -26.57
N ALA A 277 4.80 5.85 -26.35
CA ALA A 277 5.63 6.63 -27.26
C ALA A 277 7.14 6.50 -26.97
N ASN A 278 7.55 5.86 -25.86
CA ASN A 278 8.93 5.87 -25.36
C ASN A 278 9.50 7.28 -25.15
N VAL A 279 8.67 8.19 -24.67
CA VAL A 279 9.06 9.59 -24.42
C VAL A 279 9.00 9.87 -22.92
N ALA A 280 10.03 10.50 -22.40
CA ALA A 280 10.03 11.13 -21.09
C ALA A 280 10.42 12.60 -21.24
N GLY A 281 9.73 13.49 -20.53
CA GLY A 281 9.97 14.93 -20.59
C GLY A 281 9.80 15.58 -19.23
N TRP A 282 10.63 16.60 -18.98
CA TRP A 282 10.47 17.52 -17.85
C TRP A 282 10.28 18.93 -18.39
N ASN A 283 9.04 19.40 -18.42
CA ASN A 283 8.68 20.71 -18.92
C ASN A 283 8.70 21.75 -17.79
N GLY A 284 9.11 22.98 -18.13
CA GLY A 284 9.10 24.10 -17.17
C GLY A 284 10.03 23.90 -15.97
N LEU A 285 11.10 23.11 -16.13
CA LEU A 285 12.10 22.86 -15.09
C LEU A 285 12.67 24.18 -14.55
N LYS A 286 12.46 24.43 -13.26
CA LYS A 286 13.16 25.45 -12.50
C LYS A 286 13.88 24.78 -11.35
N LEU A 287 15.19 24.94 -11.27
CA LEU A 287 16.03 24.40 -10.22
C LEU A 287 16.76 25.53 -9.51
N SER A 288 16.71 25.55 -8.19
CA SER A 288 17.55 26.41 -7.36
C SER A 288 18.24 25.60 -6.27
N ALA A 289 19.49 25.95 -6.01
CA ALA A 289 20.26 25.45 -4.90
C ALA A 289 20.98 26.64 -4.28
N ASN A 290 20.78 26.87 -2.99
CA ASN A 290 21.38 28.00 -2.28
C ASN A 290 21.96 27.55 -0.95
N GLN A 291 23.18 28.01 -0.67
CA GLN A 291 23.85 27.77 0.60
C GLN A 291 23.55 28.95 1.53
N LEU A 292 22.85 28.69 2.63
CA LEU A 292 22.84 29.64 3.74
C LEU A 292 24.21 29.50 4.41
N ARG A 293 24.96 30.62 4.44
CA ARG A 293 26.35 30.70 4.89
C ARG A 293 26.60 30.09 6.27
#